data_AF-A0A8H7FG84-F1
#
_entry.id   AF-A0A8H7FG84-F1
#
_cell.length_a   1.000
_cell.length_b   1.000
_cell.length_c   1.000
_cell.angle_alpha   90.00
_cell.angle_beta   90.00
_cell.angle_gamma   90.00
#
_symmetry.space_group_name_H-M   'P 1'
#
loop_
_entity.id
_entity.type
_entity.pdbx_description
1 polymer ?
#
loop_
_entity_poly.entity_id
_entity_poly.type
_entity_poly.pdbx_seq_one_letter_code
_entity_poly.pdbx_strand_id
1 'polypeptide(L)'
;MGEIIENGDIETWKPQRYRTWQALDVENRYFVRQNSEGDAEGIKIPTNIDPDGILSALTGDQWVYTEENQVCYYRMTLGPDGKEKYTSNNPSEFKVGDIVEAQLSALAVKRRGQGNMYSFKLVLRALTLLDGAHSKAARTRRMQDGTQERPIAGRGIKRTVGYLSAEDDIDQAVPTAKMTKLTVRDEGPLAFGSQSSMETS
;
A
#
# COMPACT_ATOMS: atom_id res chain seq x y z
N MET A 1 -5.70 27.80 -24.56
CA MET A 1 -4.37 28.24 -25.07
C MET A 1 -3.36 28.02 -23.96
N GLY A 2 -2.27 27.29 -24.22
CA GLY A 2 -1.22 27.07 -23.22
C GLY A 2 -0.33 28.29 -23.07
N GLU A 3 0.05 28.63 -21.83
CA GLU A 3 1.08 29.64 -21.57
C GLU A 3 2.44 29.10 -22.01
N ILE A 4 3.23 29.96 -22.66
CA ILE A 4 4.64 29.67 -22.97
C ILE A 4 5.43 29.88 -21.68
N ILE A 5 6.14 28.86 -21.22
CA ILE A 5 7.01 28.94 -20.04
C ILE A 5 8.43 29.26 -20.53
N GLU A 6 9.01 30.36 -20.08
CA GLU A 6 10.36 30.78 -20.46
C GLU A 6 11.44 29.88 -19.80
N ASN A 7 12.58 29.72 -20.47
CA ASN A 7 13.69 28.93 -19.95
C ASN A 7 14.27 29.60 -18.69
N GLY A 8 14.27 28.88 -17.56
CA GLY A 8 14.74 29.38 -16.25
C GLY A 8 13.66 29.41 -15.18
N ASP A 9 12.40 29.34 -15.60
CA ASP A 9 11.22 29.37 -14.73
C ASP A 9 10.73 27.97 -14.34
N ILE A 10 11.45 26.92 -14.72
CA ILE A 10 11.12 25.53 -14.42
C ILE A 10 12.12 24.96 -13.42
N GLU A 11 11.61 24.43 -12.31
CA GLU A 11 12.42 23.69 -11.35
C GLU A 11 13.08 22.47 -12.01
N THR A 12 14.39 22.34 -11.84
CA THR A 12 15.14 21.18 -12.35
C THR A 12 14.59 19.88 -11.76
N TRP A 13 14.11 18.98 -12.62
CA TRP A 13 13.66 17.66 -12.19
C TRP A 13 14.81 16.87 -11.57
N LYS A 14 14.53 16.23 -10.44
CA LYS A 14 15.48 15.36 -9.74
C LYS A 14 14.91 13.94 -9.70
N PRO A 15 15.67 12.93 -10.14
CA PRO A 15 15.22 11.55 -10.05
C PRO A 15 15.02 11.16 -8.58
N GLN A 16 13.94 10.44 -8.33
CA GLN A 16 13.71 9.79 -7.05
C GLN A 16 14.59 8.54 -6.94
N ARG A 17 14.66 7.95 -5.75
CA ARG A 17 15.38 6.69 -5.54
C ARG A 17 14.44 5.62 -4.99
N TYR A 18 14.42 4.47 -5.64
CA TYR A 18 13.82 3.26 -5.11
C TYR A 18 14.93 2.30 -4.70
N ARG A 19 15.13 2.15 -3.38
CA ARG A 19 16.29 1.44 -2.81
C ARG A 19 17.59 2.09 -3.30
N THR A 20 18.38 1.37 -4.10
CA THR A 20 19.65 1.84 -4.67
C THR A 20 19.49 2.44 -6.06
N TRP A 21 18.35 2.22 -6.73
CA TRP A 21 18.12 2.57 -8.13
C TRP A 21 17.48 3.95 -8.28
N GLN A 22 17.80 4.62 -9.39
CA GLN A 22 17.04 5.80 -9.80
C GLN A 22 15.63 5.37 -10.21
N ALA A 23 14.65 6.19 -9.84
CA ALA A 23 13.24 5.90 -10.04
C ALA A 23 12.48 7.14 -10.50
N LEU A 24 11.42 6.88 -11.25
CA LEU A 24 10.39 7.86 -11.57
C LEU A 24 9.26 7.69 -10.57
N ASP A 25 8.89 8.78 -9.92
CA ASP A 25 7.71 8.80 -9.06
C ASP A 25 6.54 9.38 -9.86
N VAL A 26 5.47 8.60 -9.94
CA VAL A 26 4.29 8.90 -10.74
C VAL A 26 3.07 8.48 -9.95
N GLU A 27 2.10 9.38 -9.85
CA GLU A 27 0.88 9.16 -9.10
C GLU A 27 -0.33 9.63 -9.91
N ASN A 28 -1.50 9.10 -9.61
CA ASN A 28 -2.75 9.76 -9.95
C ASN A 28 -3.64 9.75 -8.71
N ARG A 29 -4.32 10.86 -8.46
CA ARG A 29 -5.17 10.99 -7.27
C ARG A 29 -6.49 10.32 -7.57
N TYR A 30 -7.02 9.59 -6.59
CA TYR A 30 -8.39 9.07 -6.68
C TYR A 30 -9.41 10.20 -6.70
N PHE A 31 -9.19 11.26 -5.93
CA PHE A 31 -10.19 12.32 -5.80
C PHE A 31 -9.63 13.70 -6.07
N VAL A 32 -10.50 14.55 -6.60
CA VAL A 32 -10.32 16.00 -6.66
C VAL A 32 -11.40 16.67 -5.83
N ARG A 33 -11.10 17.85 -5.30
CA ARG A 33 -12.08 18.62 -4.54
C ARG A 33 -13.14 19.15 -5.50
N GLN A 34 -14.41 18.96 -5.19
CA GLN A 34 -15.50 19.59 -5.92
C GLN A 34 -15.45 21.10 -5.64
N ASN A 35 -15.17 21.89 -6.68
CA ASN A 35 -15.29 23.33 -6.59
C ASN A 35 -16.78 23.70 -6.64
N SER A 36 -17.16 24.78 -5.95
CA SER A 36 -18.55 25.26 -5.89
C SER A 36 -19.11 25.67 -7.27
N GLU A 37 -18.25 25.83 -8.26
CA GLU A 37 -18.60 26.15 -9.65
C GLU A 37 -18.39 24.89 -10.52
N GLY A 38 -19.45 24.08 -10.63
CA GLY A 38 -19.87 23.35 -11.85
C GLY A 38 -18.96 22.39 -12.62
N ASP A 39 -17.67 22.27 -12.34
CA ASP A 39 -16.73 21.85 -13.40
C ASP A 39 -16.43 20.35 -13.54
N ALA A 40 -16.97 19.46 -12.69
CA ALA A 40 -16.76 18.04 -12.90
C ALA A 40 -17.94 17.18 -12.43
N GLU A 41 -18.56 16.49 -13.39
CA GLU A 41 -19.52 15.43 -13.09
C GLU A 41 -18.76 14.22 -12.53
N GLY A 42 -19.15 13.80 -11.33
CA GLY A 42 -18.57 12.63 -10.69
C GLY A 42 -19.01 11.35 -11.37
N ILE A 43 -18.04 10.50 -11.68
CA ILE A 43 -18.30 9.14 -12.15
C ILE A 43 -18.16 8.14 -11.00
N LYS A 44 -18.87 7.03 -11.09
CA LYS A 44 -18.79 5.96 -10.09
C LYS A 44 -17.40 5.31 -10.13
N ILE A 45 -16.81 5.10 -8.96
CA ILE A 45 -15.55 4.36 -8.84
C ILE A 45 -15.77 2.91 -9.30
N PRO A 46 -14.97 2.40 -10.25
CA PRO A 46 -15.11 1.02 -10.71
C PRO A 46 -14.84 -0.01 -9.61
N THR A 47 -15.59 -1.12 -9.59
CA THR A 47 -15.47 -2.18 -8.57
C THR A 47 -14.12 -2.90 -8.58
N ASN A 48 -13.40 -2.90 -9.70
CA ASN A 48 -12.02 -3.42 -9.74
C ASN A 48 -11.00 -2.51 -9.03
N ILE A 49 -11.37 -1.26 -8.76
CA ILE A 49 -10.57 -0.29 -8.00
C ILE A 49 -11.06 -0.24 -6.54
N ASP A 50 -12.38 -0.25 -6.34
CA ASP A 50 -13.03 -0.19 -5.03
C ASP A 50 -13.96 -1.38 -4.81
N PRO A 51 -13.43 -2.59 -4.57
CA PRO A 51 -14.24 -3.81 -4.45
C PRO A 51 -15.13 -3.79 -3.21
N ASP A 52 -14.66 -3.18 -2.12
CA ASP A 52 -15.33 -3.15 -0.82
C ASP A 52 -16.12 -1.84 -0.58
N GLY A 53 -16.10 -0.91 -1.55
CA GLY A 53 -16.79 0.38 -1.43
C GLY A 53 -16.13 1.37 -0.45
N ILE A 54 -14.91 1.09 0.01
CA ILE A 54 -14.19 1.89 1.00
C ILE A 54 -13.84 3.26 0.42
N LEU A 55 -13.34 3.32 -0.82
CA LEU A 55 -13.01 4.60 -1.47
C LEU A 55 -14.27 5.44 -1.66
N SER A 56 -15.35 4.81 -2.10
CA SER A 56 -16.65 5.46 -2.27
C SER A 56 -17.18 6.01 -0.94
N ALA A 57 -17.05 5.26 0.15
CA ALA A 57 -17.47 5.69 1.49
C ALA A 57 -16.66 6.89 2.02
N LEU A 58 -15.39 7.04 1.62
CA LEU A 58 -14.52 8.13 2.05
C LEU A 58 -14.73 9.43 1.26
N THR A 59 -15.42 9.37 0.12
CA THR A 59 -15.51 10.48 -0.84
C THR A 59 -16.26 11.68 -0.25
N GLY A 60 -17.23 11.47 0.64
CA GLY A 60 -18.03 12.54 1.26
C GLY A 60 -18.65 13.48 0.22
N ASP A 61 -19.06 14.67 0.64
CA ASP A 61 -19.73 15.64 -0.24
C ASP A 61 -18.77 16.62 -0.94
N GLN A 62 -17.48 16.59 -0.59
CA GLN A 62 -16.49 17.58 -1.04
C GLN A 62 -15.51 17.04 -2.07
N TRP A 63 -15.50 15.73 -2.29
CA TRP A 63 -14.56 15.09 -3.18
C TRP A 63 -15.31 14.36 -4.28
N VAL A 64 -14.68 14.27 -5.45
CA VAL A 64 -15.29 13.64 -6.61
C VAL A 64 -14.23 12.84 -7.36
N TYR A 65 -14.63 11.66 -7.83
CA TYR A 65 -13.86 10.81 -8.75
C TYR A 65 -14.32 11.13 -10.17
N THR A 66 -13.39 11.50 -11.04
CA THR A 66 -13.66 11.94 -12.42
C THR A 66 -12.89 11.07 -13.41
N GLU A 67 -13.16 11.23 -14.71
CA GLU A 67 -12.41 10.54 -15.77
C GLU A 67 -10.89 10.80 -15.67
N GLU A 68 -10.51 12.01 -15.28
CA GLU A 68 -9.09 12.39 -15.08
C GLU A 68 -8.42 11.61 -13.95
N ASN A 69 -9.19 11.12 -12.97
CA ASN A 69 -8.69 10.32 -11.86
C ASN A 69 -8.51 8.84 -12.24
N GLN A 70 -9.03 8.42 -13.40
CA GLN A 70 -8.95 7.04 -13.83
C GLN A 70 -7.54 6.70 -14.33
N VAL A 71 -7.04 5.57 -13.83
CA VAL A 71 -5.87 4.89 -14.40
C VAL A 71 -6.37 3.64 -15.13
N CYS A 72 -6.00 3.51 -16.41
CA CYS A 72 -6.35 2.35 -17.22
C CYS A 72 -5.32 1.24 -17.02
N TYR A 73 -5.79 0.01 -16.82
CA TYR A 73 -4.94 -1.15 -16.58
C TYR A 73 -5.13 -2.15 -17.70
N TYR A 74 -4.03 -2.56 -18.32
CA TYR A 74 -4.03 -3.48 -19.45
C TYR A 74 -3.03 -4.62 -19.25
N ARG A 75 -3.18 -5.64 -20.09
CA ARG A 75 -2.20 -6.70 -20.30
C ARG A 75 -1.95 -6.84 -21.79
N MET A 76 -0.68 -6.89 -22.17
CA MET A 76 -0.27 -7.22 -23.52
C MET A 76 -0.12 -8.74 -23.64
N THR A 77 -0.65 -9.28 -24.73
CA THR A 77 -0.53 -10.70 -25.09
C THR A 77 -0.18 -10.80 -26.56
N LEU A 78 0.63 -11.79 -26.93
CA LEU A 78 0.92 -12.06 -28.34
C LEU A 78 -0.14 -13.01 -28.89
N GLY A 79 -0.81 -12.58 -29.95
CA GLY A 79 -1.74 -13.40 -30.72
C GLY A 79 -1.02 -14.50 -31.52
N PRO A 80 -1.77 -15.47 -32.07
CA PRO A 80 -1.21 -16.53 -32.92
C PRO A 80 -0.50 -16.00 -34.18
N ASP A 81 -0.88 -14.82 -34.63
CA ASP A 81 -0.29 -14.09 -35.76
C ASP A 81 0.96 -13.27 -35.38
N GLY A 82 1.40 -13.38 -34.12
CA GLY A 82 2.52 -12.62 -33.58
C GLY A 82 2.20 -11.15 -33.28
N LYS A 83 0.94 -10.72 -33.41
CA LYS A 83 0.55 -9.34 -33.13
C LYS A 83 0.21 -9.14 -31.67
N GLU A 84 0.56 -7.97 -31.16
CA GLU A 84 0.22 -7.56 -29.80
C GLU A 84 -1.28 -7.28 -29.67
N LYS A 85 -1.89 -7.86 -28.65
CA LYS A 85 -3.27 -7.62 -28.25
C LYS A 85 -3.30 -7.11 -26.81
N TYR A 86 -3.97 -5.99 -26.63
CA TYR A 86 -4.13 -5.33 -25.34
C TYR A 86 -5.54 -5.61 -24.81
N THR A 87 -5.64 -6.12 -23.60
CA THR A 87 -6.93 -6.39 -22.92
C THR A 87 -6.95 -5.73 -21.56
N SER A 88 -8.13 -5.26 -21.13
CA SER A 88 -8.32 -4.73 -19.76
C SER A 88 -7.84 -5.73 -18.71
N ASN A 89 -7.20 -5.23 -17.66
CA ASN A 89 -6.59 -6.01 -16.60
C ASN A 89 -6.96 -5.42 -15.22
N ASN A 90 -6.92 -6.23 -14.18
CA ASN A 90 -7.18 -5.74 -12.82
C ASN A 90 -5.90 -5.11 -12.24
N PRO A 91 -5.96 -3.94 -11.56
CA PRO A 91 -4.79 -3.37 -10.88
C PRO A 91 -4.12 -4.33 -9.89
N SER A 92 -4.88 -5.23 -9.27
CA SER A 92 -4.36 -6.22 -8.32
C SER A 92 -3.47 -7.29 -8.98
N GLU A 93 -3.40 -7.37 -10.31
CA GLU A 93 -2.50 -8.28 -11.02
C GLU A 93 -1.05 -7.76 -11.05
N PHE A 94 -0.84 -6.45 -10.92
CA PHE A 94 0.49 -5.84 -10.97
C PHE A 94 1.25 -6.06 -9.66
N LYS A 95 2.54 -6.37 -9.76
CA LYS A 95 3.42 -6.71 -8.64
C LYS A 95 4.79 -6.07 -8.82
N VAL A 96 5.45 -5.83 -7.69
CA VAL A 96 6.85 -5.36 -7.69
C VAL A 96 7.72 -6.40 -8.40
N GLY A 97 8.44 -5.94 -9.42
CA GLY A 97 9.27 -6.77 -10.29
C GLY A 97 8.65 -7.11 -11.65
N ASP A 98 7.41 -6.67 -11.91
CA ASP A 98 6.82 -6.74 -13.25
C ASP A 98 7.47 -5.72 -14.20
N ILE A 99 7.53 -6.08 -15.48
CA ILE A 99 7.89 -5.20 -16.58
C ILE A 99 6.60 -4.63 -17.15
N VAL A 100 6.48 -3.31 -17.14
CA VAL A 100 5.28 -2.59 -17.54
C VAL A 100 5.60 -1.49 -18.54
N GLU A 101 4.65 -1.22 -19.42
CA GLU A 101 4.58 0.06 -20.13
C GLU A 101 3.72 1.01 -19.30
N ALA A 102 4.21 2.23 -19.07
CA ALA A 102 3.49 3.26 -18.33
C ALA A 102 3.21 4.45 -19.24
N GLN A 103 1.94 4.86 -19.32
CA GLN A 103 1.52 6.08 -19.99
C GLN A 103 1.34 7.18 -18.96
N LEU A 104 1.93 8.34 -19.24
CA LEU A 104 2.12 9.43 -18.31
C LEU A 104 1.66 10.75 -18.95
N SER A 105 1.06 11.64 -18.16
CA SER A 105 0.90 13.05 -18.54
C SER A 105 1.89 13.90 -17.75
N ALA A 106 2.61 14.80 -18.43
CA ALA A 106 3.46 15.79 -17.78
C ALA A 106 2.69 17.11 -17.61
N LEU A 107 2.58 17.59 -16.37
CA LEU A 107 1.91 18.82 -16.01
C LEU A 107 2.92 19.82 -15.44
N ALA A 108 2.90 21.05 -15.93
CA ALA A 108 3.62 22.16 -15.31
C ALA A 108 2.67 22.90 -14.36
N VAL A 109 3.02 22.95 -13.08
CA VAL A 109 2.21 23.59 -12.04
C VAL A 109 2.96 24.79 -11.48
N LYS A 110 2.35 25.98 -11.58
CA LYS A 110 2.89 27.20 -11.01
C LYS A 110 2.94 27.11 -9.48
N ARG A 111 4.08 27.40 -8.87
CA ARG A 111 4.24 27.44 -7.41
C ARG A 111 3.71 28.77 -6.88
N ARG A 112 2.75 28.69 -5.94
CA ARG A 112 2.23 29.87 -5.25
C ARG A 112 3.33 30.54 -4.45
N GLY A 113 3.46 31.87 -4.57
CA GLY A 113 4.37 32.69 -3.77
C GLY A 113 5.83 32.71 -4.23
N GLN A 114 6.18 32.06 -5.35
CA GLN A 114 7.57 31.97 -5.84
C GLN A 114 7.71 32.50 -7.29
N GLY A 115 7.04 33.62 -7.61
CA GLY A 115 7.11 34.25 -8.93
C GLY A 115 6.57 33.36 -10.06
N ASN A 116 7.25 33.37 -11.21
CA ASN A 116 6.96 32.50 -12.36
C ASN A 116 7.61 31.11 -12.24
N MET A 117 7.88 30.60 -11.03
CA MET A 117 8.42 29.24 -10.88
C MET A 117 7.33 28.17 -11.12
N TYR A 118 7.61 27.24 -12.02
CA TYR A 118 6.78 26.06 -12.32
C TYR A 118 7.50 24.79 -11.85
N SER A 119 6.74 23.86 -11.28
CA SER A 119 7.19 22.50 -10.97
C SER A 119 6.53 21.49 -11.89
N PHE A 120 7.29 20.53 -12.39
CA PHE A 120 6.75 19.41 -13.16
C PHE A 120 6.15 18.33 -12.26
N LYS A 121 4.99 17.84 -12.65
CA LYS A 121 4.34 16.67 -12.07
C LYS A 121 4.03 15.66 -13.15
N LEU A 122 4.20 14.39 -12.83
CA LEU A 122 3.82 13.29 -13.71
C LEU A 122 2.56 12.65 -13.16
N VAL A 123 1.55 12.53 -14.03
CA VAL A 123 0.29 11.90 -13.71
C VAL A 123 0.21 10.56 -14.43
N LEU A 124 -0.06 9.50 -13.67
CA LEU A 124 -0.22 8.17 -14.23
C LEU A 124 -1.56 8.05 -14.97
N ARG A 125 -1.54 7.63 -16.24
CA ARG A 125 -2.76 7.46 -17.06
C ARG A 125 -3.05 6.01 -17.38
N ALA A 126 -2.04 5.22 -17.70
CA ALA A 126 -2.23 3.79 -17.92
C ALA A 126 -1.00 2.97 -17.52
N LEU A 127 -1.26 1.72 -17.14
CA LEU A 127 -0.26 0.68 -16.96
C LEU A 127 -0.62 -0.55 -17.78
N THR A 128 0.32 -1.01 -18.59
CA THR A 128 0.18 -2.26 -19.35
C THR A 128 1.21 -3.26 -18.84
N LEU A 129 0.75 -4.42 -18.39
CA LEU A 129 1.63 -5.53 -18.04
C LEU A 129 2.21 -6.16 -19.32
N LEU A 130 3.54 -6.07 -19.49
CA LEU A 130 4.26 -6.69 -20.60
C LEU A 130 4.81 -8.06 -20.21
N ASP A 131 5.47 -8.14 -19.04
CA ASP A 131 5.99 -9.39 -18.52
C ASP A 131 5.92 -9.44 -16.99
N GLY A 132 5.33 -10.52 -16.47
CA GLY A 132 5.24 -10.82 -15.03
C GLY A 132 5.99 -12.09 -14.63
N ALA A 133 6.84 -12.64 -15.49
CA ALA A 133 7.57 -13.88 -15.23
C ALA A 133 8.46 -13.75 -13.98
N HIS A 134 9.13 -12.60 -13.80
CA HIS A 134 10.02 -12.36 -12.67
C HIS A 134 9.28 -12.34 -11.33
N SER A 135 8.15 -11.64 -11.25
CA SER A 135 7.36 -11.57 -10.02
C SER A 135 6.75 -12.93 -9.67
N LYS A 136 6.28 -13.68 -10.69
CA LYS A 136 5.78 -15.06 -10.55
C LYS A 136 6.88 -16.01 -10.06
N ALA A 137 8.04 -16.03 -10.70
CA ALA A 137 9.16 -16.88 -10.30
C ALA A 137 9.61 -16.59 -8.86
N ALA A 138 9.71 -15.31 -8.49
CA ALA A 138 10.04 -14.90 -7.12
C ALA A 138 8.97 -15.35 -6.10
N ARG A 139 7.68 -15.30 -6.47
CA ARG A 139 6.59 -15.79 -5.61
C ARG A 139 6.64 -17.30 -5.44
N THR A 140 6.84 -18.05 -6.53
CA THR A 140 6.99 -19.51 -6.49
C THR A 140 8.18 -19.94 -5.63
N ARG A 141 9.33 -19.27 -5.78
CA ARG A 141 10.51 -19.55 -4.96
C ARG A 141 10.27 -19.30 -3.48
N ARG A 142 9.61 -18.20 -3.11
CA ARG A 142 9.24 -17.90 -1.72
C ARG A 142 8.29 -18.94 -1.12
N MET A 143 7.35 -19.46 -1.91
CA MET A 143 6.47 -20.54 -1.46
C MET A 143 7.27 -21.82 -1.22
N GLN A 144 8.19 -22.20 -2.11
CA GLN A 144 9.03 -23.40 -1.95
C GLN A 144 9.98 -23.30 -0.76
N ASP A 145 10.55 -22.13 -0.50
CA ASP A 145 11.43 -21.87 0.64
C ASP A 145 10.66 -21.93 1.97
N GLY A 146 9.42 -21.43 1.99
CA GLY A 146 8.50 -21.58 3.13
C GLY A 146 8.06 -23.03 3.39
N THR A 147 8.19 -23.93 2.41
CA THR A 147 7.94 -25.38 2.60
C THR A 147 9.19 -26.13 3.09
N GLN A 148 10.37 -25.49 3.10
CA GLN A 148 11.63 -26.06 3.59
C GLN A 148 11.90 -25.75 5.06
N GLU A 149 10.90 -25.39 5.86
CA GLU A 149 11.01 -25.58 7.30
C GLU A 149 10.97 -27.08 7.60
N ARG A 150 12.13 -27.64 7.97
CA ARG A 150 12.20 -28.95 8.65
C ARG A 150 11.14 -28.93 9.75
N PRO A 151 10.35 -30.00 9.97
CA PRO A 151 9.40 -30.03 11.07
C PRO A 151 10.20 -29.98 12.37
N ILE A 152 10.44 -28.78 12.89
CA ILE A 152 10.59 -28.63 14.33
C ILE A 152 9.23 -29.06 14.83
N ALA A 153 9.18 -30.13 15.63
CA ALA A 153 8.01 -30.57 16.36
C ALA A 153 7.61 -29.49 17.38
N GLY A 154 7.18 -28.34 16.88
CA GLY A 154 6.67 -27.20 17.61
C GLY A 154 5.23 -27.05 17.18
N ARG A 155 4.31 -27.17 18.16
CA ARG A 155 2.89 -26.88 18.00
C ARG A 155 2.72 -25.66 17.11
N GLY A 156 2.07 -25.84 15.95
CA GLY A 156 1.61 -24.72 15.15
C GLY A 156 0.82 -23.77 16.05
N ILE A 157 1.25 -22.51 16.11
CA ILE A 157 0.52 -21.48 16.84
C ILE A 157 -0.75 -21.20 16.03
N LYS A 158 -1.84 -21.91 16.36
CA LYS A 158 -3.19 -21.53 15.96
C LYS A 158 -3.52 -20.24 16.70
N ARG A 159 -3.55 -19.13 15.98
CA ARG A 159 -4.14 -17.88 16.47
C ARG A 159 -5.65 -18.01 16.34
N THR A 160 -6.35 -18.18 17.45
CA THR A 160 -7.81 -18.07 17.47
C THR A 160 -8.17 -16.61 17.27
N VAL A 161 -8.75 -16.27 16.11
CA VAL A 161 -9.35 -14.95 15.87
C VAL A 161 -10.76 -15.02 16.43
N GLY A 162 -10.99 -14.38 17.58
CA GLY A 162 -12.25 -14.45 18.34
C GLY A 162 -13.33 -13.51 17.83
N TYR A 163 -13.67 -13.58 16.55
CA TYR A 163 -14.85 -12.91 16.01
C TYR A 163 -15.62 -13.86 15.10
N LEU A 164 -16.30 -14.84 15.73
CA LEU A 164 -17.41 -15.54 15.11
C LEU A 164 -18.58 -15.51 16.09
N SER A 165 -19.55 -14.67 15.73
CA SER A 165 -20.97 -14.66 16.10
C SER A 165 -21.33 -14.97 17.56
N ALA A 166 -21.39 -13.93 18.38
CA ALA A 166 -22.23 -13.94 19.57
C ALA A 166 -23.64 -13.53 19.17
N GLU A 167 -24.39 -14.42 18.52
CA GLU A 167 -25.86 -14.52 18.58
C GLU A 167 -26.23 -15.95 18.15
N ASP A 168 -26.35 -16.84 19.15
CA ASP A 168 -27.25 -18.01 19.21
C ASP A 168 -26.88 -18.83 20.47
N ASP A 169 -27.48 -18.48 21.60
CA ASP A 169 -27.49 -19.30 22.82
C ASP A 169 -28.44 -20.48 22.64
N ILE A 170 -27.96 -21.74 22.58
CA ILE A 170 -28.58 -22.92 23.26
C ILE A 170 -27.53 -24.03 23.50
N ASP A 171 -27.25 -24.29 24.79
CA ASP A 171 -26.65 -25.47 25.45
C ASP A 171 -25.81 -26.47 24.63
N GLN A 172 -24.49 -26.40 24.78
CA GLN A 172 -23.64 -27.59 24.91
C GLN A 172 -22.29 -27.25 25.57
N ALA A 173 -21.95 -28.01 26.61
CA ALA A 173 -20.80 -27.80 27.49
C ALA A 173 -19.46 -27.72 26.74
N VAL A 174 -18.82 -26.55 26.79
CA VAL A 174 -17.43 -26.37 26.33
C VAL A 174 -16.47 -26.73 27.47
N PRO A 175 -15.54 -27.67 27.29
CA PRO A 175 -14.57 -28.00 28.33
C PRO A 175 -13.59 -26.83 28.50
N THR A 176 -13.73 -26.11 29.62
CA THR A 176 -12.79 -25.08 30.05
C THR A 176 -11.48 -25.75 30.47
N ALA A 177 -10.47 -25.67 29.60
CA ALA A 177 -9.11 -26.05 29.97
C ALA A 177 -8.64 -25.15 31.13
N LYS A 178 -8.36 -25.77 32.29
CA LYS A 178 -7.89 -25.09 33.50
C LYS A 178 -6.59 -24.34 33.20
N MET A 179 -6.60 -23.01 33.28
CA MET A 179 -5.38 -22.21 33.26
C MET A 179 -4.59 -22.46 34.55
N THR A 180 -3.30 -22.77 34.42
CA THR A 180 -2.39 -22.93 35.55
C THR A 180 -2.15 -21.56 36.19
N LYS A 181 -2.40 -21.48 37.50
CA LYS A 181 -2.25 -20.27 38.32
C LYS A 181 -0.81 -19.74 38.25
N LEU A 182 -0.65 -18.52 37.74
CA LEU A 182 0.60 -17.77 37.79
C LEU A 182 0.92 -17.46 39.26
N THR A 183 2.03 -17.98 39.77
CA THR A 183 2.53 -17.64 41.12
C THR A 183 3.62 -16.59 40.98
N VAL A 184 3.36 -15.40 41.54
CA VAL A 184 4.34 -14.34 41.70
C VAL A 184 5.20 -14.72 42.91
N ARG A 185 6.52 -14.78 42.73
CA ARG A 185 7.46 -14.97 43.84
C ARG A 185 7.58 -13.64 44.59
N ASP A 186 7.28 -13.69 45.87
CA ASP A 186 7.45 -12.57 46.80
C ASP A 186 8.94 -12.53 47.20
N GLU A 187 9.68 -11.55 46.69
CA GLU A 187 11.05 -11.31 47.12
C GLU A 187 11.00 -10.51 48.43
N GLY A 188 11.31 -11.19 49.53
CA GLY A 188 11.43 -10.60 50.86
C GLY A 188 12.52 -9.51 50.93
N PRO A 189 12.47 -8.67 51.97
CA PRO A 189 12.97 -7.30 51.92
C PRO A 189 14.50 -7.19 51.81
N LEU A 190 14.92 -6.22 50.99
CA LEU A 190 16.29 -5.74 50.84
C LEU A 190 16.87 -5.32 52.20
N ALA A 191 17.86 -6.07 52.69
CA ALA A 191 18.65 -5.70 53.85
C ALA A 191 19.56 -4.51 53.49
N PHE A 192 19.28 -3.34 54.08
CA PHE A 192 20.17 -2.19 54.07
C PHE A 192 21.40 -2.50 54.94
N GLY A 193 22.57 -2.61 54.32
CA GLY A 193 23.84 -2.59 55.01
C GLY A 193 24.22 -1.17 55.41
N SER A 194 24.50 -0.96 56.71
CA SER A 194 25.35 0.14 57.16
C SER A 194 26.66 -0.45 57.69
N GLN A 195 27.77 -0.04 57.08
CA GLN A 195 29.10 -0.20 57.64
C GLN A 195 29.37 0.91 58.65
N SER A 196 30.06 0.61 59.76
CA SER A 196 31.31 1.28 60.13
C SER A 196 31.85 0.71 61.45
N SER A 197 33.11 0.29 61.42
CA SER A 197 33.95 -0.05 62.57
C SER A 197 35.12 0.96 62.62
N MET A 198 35.60 1.25 63.84
CA MET A 198 36.76 2.08 64.30
C MET A 198 36.26 3.24 65.20
N GLU A 199 36.81 3.54 66.38
CA GLU A 199 38.08 3.20 67.04
C GLU A 199 38.02 3.56 68.55
N THR A 200 38.75 2.78 69.36
CA THR A 200 39.54 3.08 70.59
C THR A 200 39.15 4.19 71.59
N SER A 201 38.88 3.79 72.85
CA SER A 201 39.77 3.92 74.05
C SER A 201 38.97 3.75 75.35
#